data_AF-A0A7S0JI52-F1
#
_entry.id   AF-A0A7S0JI52-F1
#
_cell.length_a   1.000
_cell.length_b   1.000
_cell.length_c   1.000
_cell.angle_alpha   90.00
_cell.angle_beta   90.00
_cell.angle_gamma   90.00
#
_symmetry.space_group_name_H-M   'P 1'
#
loop_
_entity.id
_entity.type
_entity.pdbx_description
1 polymer ?
#
loop_
_entity_poly.entity_id
_entity_poly.type
_entity_poly.pdbx_seq_one_letter_code
_entity_poly.pdbx_strand_id
1 'polypeptide(L)'
;MARASATMALDFSVSWRPFFLDPRLPGGDGKDKMEHYQAKFGAERVAAMLPSMVRTFSDEGIDGYTMEGRVGNTLDSHRLLELALRTGGSEKQDALVEALFDRYFLQGQPLSSRAVLLDAAKAAQLDGAEALLGGDSLRDEVHAEVEGAYDAGVTGVPYFRVDGGGRGKEISGGQPPEAFLKIFASLAR
;
A
#
# COMPACT_ATOMS: atom_id res chain seq x y z
N MET A 1 -21.71 29.83 28.27
CA MET A 1 -20.92 28.91 29.12
C MET A 1 -20.31 27.85 28.23
N ALA A 2 -18.99 27.73 28.29
CA ALA A 2 -18.13 27.02 27.35
C ALA A 2 -18.30 25.49 27.35
N ARG A 3 -18.16 24.88 26.17
CA ARG A 3 -17.41 23.63 26.00
C ARG A 3 -16.62 23.74 24.70
N ALA A 4 -15.36 24.13 24.83
CA ALA A 4 -14.36 23.91 23.81
C ALA A 4 -14.28 22.41 23.55
N SER A 5 -14.61 21.99 22.32
CA SER A 5 -14.27 20.65 21.84
C SER A 5 -12.77 20.68 21.61
N ALA A 6 -11.99 20.16 22.56
CA ALA A 6 -10.56 19.98 22.36
C ALA A 6 -10.39 18.87 21.31
N THR A 7 -10.29 19.26 20.04
CA THR A 7 -9.70 18.39 19.02
C THR A 7 -8.29 18.09 19.51
N MET A 8 -8.02 16.84 19.89
CA MET A 8 -6.65 16.43 20.22
C MET A 8 -5.82 16.64 18.96
N ALA A 9 -4.92 17.62 18.97
CA ALA A 9 -3.92 17.77 17.93
C ALA A 9 -2.96 16.58 18.08
N LEU A 10 -3.17 15.57 17.24
CA LEU A 10 -2.29 14.43 17.11
C LEU A 10 -1.47 14.63 15.84
N ASP A 11 -0.15 14.59 16.00
CA ASP A 11 0.76 14.55 14.86
C ASP A 11 1.03 13.08 14.52
N PHE A 12 0.93 12.76 13.23
CA PHE A 12 1.18 11.42 12.73
C PHE A 12 2.40 11.44 11.82
N SER A 13 3.22 10.39 11.94
CA SER A 13 4.18 10.00 10.92
C SER A 13 3.79 8.61 10.43
N VAL A 14 3.51 8.49 9.15
CA VAL A 14 3.10 7.23 8.51
C VAL A 14 4.29 6.67 7.75
N SER A 15 4.54 5.37 7.90
CA SER A 15 5.51 4.66 7.07
C SER A 15 4.86 3.41 6.49
N TRP A 16 5.05 3.21 5.20
CA TRP A 16 4.55 2.09 4.44
C TRP A 16 5.60 0.98 4.46
N ARG A 17 5.18 -0.22 4.88
CA ARG A 17 6.07 -1.39 5.00
C ARG A 17 5.69 -2.44 3.93
N PRO A 18 6.66 -3.13 3.33
CA PRO A 18 6.43 -4.06 2.25
C PRO A 18 5.79 -5.35 2.74
N PHE A 19 4.94 -5.92 1.89
CA PHE A 19 4.35 -7.24 2.05
C PHE A 19 4.03 -7.81 0.67
N PHE A 20 4.28 -9.11 0.45
CA PHE A 20 3.96 -9.76 -0.82
C PHE A 20 2.73 -10.66 -0.71
N LEU A 21 1.66 -10.31 -1.42
CA LEU A 21 0.46 -11.17 -1.53
C LEU A 21 0.67 -12.38 -2.47
N ASP A 22 1.51 -12.23 -3.48
CA ASP A 22 1.97 -13.31 -4.35
C ASP A 22 3.33 -12.96 -4.97
N PRO A 23 4.45 -13.37 -4.35
CA PRO A 23 5.79 -13.06 -4.86
C PRO A 23 6.13 -13.79 -6.16
N ARG A 24 5.27 -14.72 -6.62
CA ARG A 24 5.50 -15.52 -7.84
C ARG A 24 4.90 -14.86 -9.09
N LEU A 25 4.22 -13.73 -8.94
CA LEU A 25 3.72 -12.97 -10.07
C LEU A 25 4.87 -12.57 -11.01
N PRO A 26 4.62 -12.50 -12.33
CA PRO A 26 5.67 -12.14 -13.28
C PRO A 26 6.10 -10.67 -13.13
N GLY A 27 7.35 -10.39 -13.46
CA GLY A 27 7.85 -9.03 -13.65
C GLY A 27 7.37 -8.39 -14.97
N GLY A 28 7.88 -7.20 -15.30
CA GLY A 28 7.61 -6.54 -16.58
C GLY A 28 6.14 -6.17 -16.73
N ASP A 29 5.50 -6.54 -17.83
CA ASP A 29 4.10 -6.20 -18.07
C ASP A 29 3.11 -6.96 -17.17
N GLY A 30 3.55 -7.90 -16.34
CA GLY A 30 2.63 -8.67 -15.50
C GLY A 30 1.73 -9.61 -16.31
N LYS A 31 0.59 -10.00 -15.76
CA LYS A 31 -0.45 -10.81 -16.42
C LYS A 31 -1.84 -10.23 -16.20
N ASP A 32 -2.85 -10.78 -16.87
CA ASP A 32 -4.23 -10.32 -16.72
C ASP A 32 -4.70 -10.42 -15.25
N LYS A 33 -5.21 -9.30 -14.74
CA LYS A 33 -5.62 -9.14 -13.34
C LYS A 33 -6.88 -9.94 -13.05
N MET A 34 -7.86 -9.91 -13.93
CA MET A 34 -9.14 -10.61 -13.74
C MET A 34 -8.92 -12.13 -13.75
N GLU A 35 -8.23 -12.65 -14.76
CA GLU A 35 -7.87 -14.07 -14.87
C GLU A 35 -7.08 -14.54 -13.64
N HIS A 36 -6.11 -13.74 -13.18
CA HIS A 36 -5.35 -14.09 -11.97
C HIS A 36 -6.24 -14.20 -10.73
N TYR A 37 -7.15 -13.24 -10.52
CA TYR A 37 -8.05 -13.24 -9.38
C TYR A 37 -9.07 -14.38 -9.46
N GLN A 38 -9.63 -14.65 -10.64
CA GLN A 38 -10.55 -15.77 -10.85
C GLN A 38 -9.86 -17.12 -10.61
N ALA A 39 -8.60 -17.28 -11.05
CA ALA A 39 -7.82 -18.48 -10.76
C ALA A 39 -7.50 -18.63 -9.27
N LYS A 40 -7.24 -17.53 -8.55
CA LYS A 40 -6.88 -17.54 -7.13
C LYS A 40 -8.07 -17.73 -6.20
N PHE A 41 -9.21 -17.11 -6.52
CA PHE A 41 -10.36 -17.01 -5.61
C PHE A 41 -11.63 -17.69 -6.13
N GLY A 42 -11.69 -18.03 -7.41
CA GLY A 42 -12.88 -18.54 -8.10
C GLY A 42 -13.72 -17.42 -8.73
N ALA A 43 -14.25 -17.67 -9.93
CA ALA A 43 -15.01 -16.68 -10.70
C ALA A 43 -16.26 -16.15 -9.97
N GLU A 44 -17.02 -17.03 -9.32
CA GLU A 44 -18.23 -16.64 -8.57
C GLU A 44 -17.89 -15.70 -7.41
N ARG A 45 -16.81 -16.00 -6.67
CA ARG A 45 -16.36 -15.18 -5.54
C ARG A 45 -15.89 -13.81 -6.02
N VAL A 46 -15.16 -13.75 -7.12
CA VAL A 46 -14.74 -12.48 -7.72
C VAL A 46 -15.97 -11.67 -8.15
N ALA A 47 -16.91 -12.28 -8.87
CA ALA A 47 -18.14 -11.62 -9.32
C ALA A 47 -18.97 -11.04 -8.15
N ALA A 48 -19.04 -11.76 -7.02
CA ALA A 48 -19.73 -11.28 -5.82
C ALA A 48 -18.97 -10.14 -5.09
N MET A 49 -17.64 -10.14 -5.14
CA MET A 49 -16.80 -9.15 -4.46
C MET A 49 -16.75 -7.80 -5.19
N LEU A 50 -16.76 -7.80 -6.53
CA LEU A 50 -16.55 -6.60 -7.34
C LEU A 50 -17.50 -5.43 -7.01
N PRO A 51 -18.84 -5.62 -6.90
CA PRO A 51 -19.74 -4.52 -6.61
C PRO A 51 -19.49 -3.90 -5.23
N SER A 52 -19.03 -4.71 -4.26
CA SER A 52 -18.67 -4.21 -2.94
C SER A 52 -17.43 -3.34 -2.99
N MET A 53 -16.39 -3.77 -3.73
CA MET A 53 -15.16 -2.99 -3.88
C MET A 53 -15.41 -1.64 -4.55
N VAL A 54 -16.17 -1.63 -5.65
CA VAL A 54 -16.54 -0.38 -6.36
C VAL A 54 -17.27 0.57 -5.43
N ARG A 55 -18.22 0.06 -4.64
CA ARG A 55 -18.97 0.87 -3.67
C ARG A 55 -18.05 1.43 -2.59
N THR A 56 -17.19 0.61 -1.99
CA THR A 56 -16.26 1.05 -0.94
C THR A 56 -15.35 2.18 -1.43
N PHE A 57 -14.81 2.09 -2.65
CA PHE A 57 -13.99 3.16 -3.20
C PHE A 57 -14.81 4.45 -3.43
N SER A 58 -16.02 4.33 -3.98
CA SER A 58 -16.90 5.49 -4.23
C SER A 58 -17.40 6.16 -2.94
N ASP A 59 -17.69 5.39 -1.89
CA ASP A 59 -18.09 5.92 -0.58
C ASP A 59 -16.97 6.76 0.07
N GLU A 60 -15.71 6.47 -0.26
CA GLU A 60 -14.52 7.24 0.15
C GLU A 60 -14.16 8.37 -0.85
N GLY A 61 -15.01 8.62 -1.85
CA GLY A 61 -14.80 9.66 -2.87
C GLY A 61 -13.75 9.30 -3.94
N ILE A 62 -13.39 8.03 -4.06
CA ILE A 62 -12.44 7.52 -5.06
C ILE A 62 -13.24 6.87 -6.20
N ASP A 63 -13.54 7.66 -7.22
CA ASP A 63 -14.21 7.15 -8.42
C ASP A 63 -13.21 6.47 -9.37
N GLY A 64 -13.69 5.52 -10.17
CA GLY A 64 -12.89 4.89 -11.23
C GLY A 64 -12.10 3.64 -10.83
N TYR A 65 -12.36 3.06 -9.65
CA TYR A 65 -11.81 1.76 -9.29
C TYR A 65 -12.06 0.71 -10.39
N THR A 66 -10.99 0.04 -10.84
CA THR A 66 -11.06 -0.98 -11.87
C THR A 66 -10.32 -2.26 -11.49
N MET A 67 -10.94 -3.38 -11.86
CA MET A 67 -10.35 -4.72 -11.83
C MET A 67 -9.91 -5.20 -13.20
N GLU A 68 -10.11 -4.37 -14.23
CA GLU A 68 -9.46 -4.56 -15.52
C GLU A 68 -7.96 -4.25 -15.43
N GLY A 69 -7.22 -4.67 -16.44
CA GLY A 69 -5.79 -4.41 -16.55
C GLY A 69 -4.93 -5.54 -15.99
N ARG A 70 -3.77 -5.20 -15.42
CA ARG A 70 -2.68 -6.17 -15.20
C ARG A 70 -2.17 -6.17 -13.77
N VAL A 71 -1.67 -7.33 -13.35
CA VAL A 71 -1.08 -7.57 -12.03
C VAL A 71 0.27 -8.23 -12.18
N GLY A 72 1.24 -7.84 -11.36
CA GLY A 72 2.62 -8.30 -11.46
C GLY A 72 3.35 -8.27 -10.12
N ASN A 73 4.61 -8.72 -10.14
CA ASN A 73 5.49 -8.70 -8.99
C ASN A 73 5.70 -7.27 -8.47
N THR A 74 5.66 -7.08 -7.16
CA THR A 74 5.76 -5.75 -6.53
C THR A 74 7.10 -5.48 -5.85
N LEU A 75 8.11 -6.35 -5.99
CA LEU A 75 9.44 -6.17 -5.37
C LEU A 75 10.03 -4.81 -5.75
N ASP A 76 10.04 -4.47 -7.03
CA ASP A 76 10.60 -3.20 -7.50
C ASP A 76 9.76 -1.99 -7.07
N SER A 77 8.44 -2.14 -6.92
CA SER A 77 7.60 -1.10 -6.32
C SER A 77 8.00 -0.84 -4.87
N HIS A 78 8.18 -1.90 -4.09
CA HIS A 78 8.60 -1.82 -2.68
C HIS A 78 10.02 -1.28 -2.52
N ARG A 79 10.94 -1.61 -3.43
CA ARG A 79 12.29 -1.02 -3.46
C ARG A 79 12.24 0.50 -3.67
N LEU A 80 11.36 0.99 -4.55
CA LEU A 80 11.18 2.44 -4.73
C LEU A 80 10.58 3.11 -3.50
N LEU A 81 9.66 2.44 -2.79
CA LEU A 81 9.12 2.94 -1.53
C LEU A 81 10.20 3.05 -0.44
N GLU A 82 11.12 2.08 -0.37
CA GLU A 82 12.26 2.15 0.54
C GLU A 82 13.23 3.28 0.14
N LEU A 83 13.49 3.47 -1.16
CA LEU A 83 14.29 4.60 -1.65
C LEU A 83 13.64 5.94 -1.29
N ALA A 84 12.34 6.07 -1.48
CA ALA A 84 11.57 7.28 -1.15
C ALA A 84 11.66 7.62 0.34
N LEU A 85 11.51 6.61 1.20
CA LEU A 85 11.65 6.77 2.65
C LEU A 85 13.07 7.23 3.03
N ARG A 86 14.12 6.61 2.47
CA ARG A 86 15.52 6.95 2.79
C ARG A 86 15.93 8.35 2.33
N THR A 87 15.40 8.82 1.20
CA THR A 87 15.86 10.06 0.56
C THR A 87 14.96 11.25 0.84
N GLY A 88 13.66 11.03 1.07
CA GLY A 88 12.67 12.10 1.29
C GLY A 88 11.73 11.87 2.46
N GLY A 89 11.95 10.83 3.27
CA GLY A 89 11.15 10.54 4.45
C GLY A 89 9.74 10.03 4.13
N SER A 90 8.92 9.97 5.18
CA SER A 90 7.54 9.47 5.13
C SER A 90 6.66 10.18 4.12
N GLU A 91 6.76 11.50 3.98
CA GLU A 91 5.94 12.27 3.03
C GLU A 91 6.26 11.92 1.58
N LYS A 92 7.53 11.72 1.25
CA LYS A 92 7.95 11.29 -0.09
C LYS A 92 7.52 9.85 -0.38
N GLN A 93 7.61 8.98 0.62
CA GLN A 93 7.12 7.60 0.52
C GLN A 93 5.61 7.58 0.26
N ASP A 94 4.85 8.37 1.01
CA ASP A 94 3.41 8.50 0.87
C ASP A 94 2.99 8.99 -0.52
N ALA A 95 3.63 10.05 -1.01
CA ALA A 95 3.40 10.56 -2.38
C ALA A 95 3.66 9.50 -3.45
N LEU A 96 4.67 8.62 -3.26
CA LEU A 96 4.93 7.52 -4.18
C LEU A 96 3.90 6.39 -4.05
N VAL A 97 3.45 6.05 -2.84
CA VAL A 97 2.38 5.06 -2.65
C VAL A 97 1.10 5.51 -3.37
N GLU A 98 0.69 6.75 -3.19
CA GLU A 98 -0.49 7.31 -3.84
C GLU A 98 -0.36 7.25 -5.37
N ALA A 99 0.81 7.60 -5.91
CA ALA A 99 1.10 7.49 -7.34
C ALA A 99 1.02 6.05 -7.86
N LEU A 100 1.47 5.06 -7.08
CA LEU A 100 1.39 3.64 -7.43
C LEU A 100 -0.06 3.13 -7.33
N PHE A 101 -0.81 3.55 -6.31
CA PHE A 101 -2.22 3.18 -6.14
C PHE A 101 -3.09 3.71 -7.26
N ASP A 102 -2.93 4.96 -7.66
CA ASP A 102 -3.63 5.54 -8.82
C ASP A 102 -3.42 4.68 -10.09
N ARG A 103 -2.17 4.35 -10.41
CA ARG A 103 -1.82 3.52 -11.58
C ARG A 103 -2.43 2.12 -11.51
N TYR A 104 -2.42 1.48 -10.35
CA TYR A 104 -2.88 0.10 -10.21
C TYR A 104 -4.41 -0.05 -10.06
N PHE A 105 -5.01 0.80 -9.22
CA PHE A 105 -6.43 0.71 -8.88
C PHE A 105 -7.33 1.47 -9.83
N LEU A 106 -6.84 2.55 -10.44
CA LEU A 106 -7.67 3.39 -11.32
C LEU A 106 -7.29 3.23 -12.80
N GLN A 107 -6.00 3.02 -13.10
CA GLN A 107 -5.52 2.91 -14.49
C GLN A 107 -5.27 1.47 -14.96
N GLY A 108 -5.40 0.47 -14.10
CA GLY A 108 -5.20 -0.95 -14.44
C GLY A 108 -3.77 -1.31 -14.87
N GLN A 109 -2.77 -0.51 -14.48
CA GLN A 109 -1.38 -0.70 -14.88
C GLN A 109 -0.64 -1.66 -13.93
N PRO A 110 0.27 -2.50 -14.44
CA PRO A 110 1.04 -3.43 -13.61
C PRO A 110 2.17 -2.70 -12.87
N LEU A 111 2.22 -2.86 -11.55
CA LEU A 111 3.31 -2.29 -10.72
C LEU A 111 4.65 -3.05 -10.84
N SER A 112 4.74 -3.98 -11.78
CA SER A 112 5.97 -4.67 -12.17
C SER A 112 6.65 -4.04 -13.40
N SER A 113 5.98 -3.11 -14.10
CA SER A 113 6.49 -2.52 -15.33
C SER A 113 7.44 -1.38 -15.02
N ARG A 114 8.67 -1.46 -15.56
CA ARG A 114 9.68 -0.41 -15.38
C ARG A 114 9.16 0.97 -15.81
N ALA A 115 8.41 1.04 -16.91
CA ALA A 115 7.87 2.30 -17.41
C ALA A 115 6.84 2.90 -16.43
N VAL A 116 5.93 2.08 -15.92
CA VAL A 116 4.92 2.47 -14.92
C VAL A 116 5.58 2.93 -13.62
N LEU A 117 6.61 2.22 -13.16
CA LEU A 117 7.34 2.55 -11.94
C LEU A 117 8.12 3.86 -12.06
N LEU A 118 8.78 4.12 -13.20
CA LEU A 118 9.47 5.38 -13.44
C LEU A 118 8.50 6.56 -13.55
N ASP A 119 7.35 6.34 -14.18
CA ASP A 119 6.30 7.34 -14.27
C ASP A 119 5.71 7.68 -12.87
N ALA A 120 5.50 6.67 -12.02
CA ALA A 120 5.10 6.87 -10.62
C ALA A 120 6.16 7.64 -9.81
N ALA A 121 7.43 7.25 -9.94
CA ALA A 121 8.54 7.94 -9.29
C ALA A 121 8.62 9.40 -9.73
N LYS A 122 8.44 9.69 -11.02
CA LYS A 122 8.40 11.06 -11.54
C LYS A 122 7.24 11.87 -10.96
N ALA A 123 6.05 11.29 -10.89
CA ALA A 123 4.88 11.96 -10.29
C ALA A 123 5.11 12.29 -8.81
N ALA A 124 5.81 11.42 -8.07
CA ALA A 124 6.21 11.65 -6.69
C ALA A 124 7.47 12.53 -6.54
N GLN A 125 8.08 12.97 -7.65
CA GLN A 125 9.36 13.69 -7.68
C GLN A 125 10.46 12.94 -6.91
N LEU A 126 10.59 11.64 -7.16
CA LEU A 126 11.62 10.77 -6.62
C LEU A 126 12.77 10.63 -7.60
N ASP A 127 13.93 11.16 -7.21
CA ASP A 127 15.18 10.97 -7.94
C ASP A 127 15.79 9.59 -7.66
N GLY A 128 16.67 9.13 -8.56
CA GLY A 128 17.42 7.87 -8.39
C GLY A 128 16.63 6.60 -8.74
N ALA A 129 15.37 6.72 -9.17
CA ALA A 129 14.54 5.58 -9.58
C ALA A 129 15.15 4.79 -10.76
N GLU A 130 15.65 5.45 -11.82
CA GLU A 130 16.32 4.74 -12.92
C GLU A 130 17.51 3.91 -12.45
N ALA A 131 18.34 4.48 -11.57
CA ALA A 131 19.54 3.83 -11.06
C ALA A 131 19.18 2.63 -10.19
N LEU A 132 18.20 2.78 -9.29
CA LEU A 132 17.71 1.70 -8.46
C LEU A 132 17.17 0.53 -9.30
N LEU A 133 16.26 0.83 -10.23
CA LEU A 133 15.66 -0.19 -11.10
C LEU A 133 16.67 -0.80 -12.07
N GLY A 134 17.81 -0.15 -12.31
CA GLY A 134 18.90 -0.65 -13.15
C GLY A 134 19.80 -1.68 -12.45
N GLY A 135 19.68 -1.85 -11.13
CA GLY A 135 20.48 -2.79 -10.35
C GLY A 135 19.67 -3.53 -9.29
N ASP A 136 20.37 -4.07 -8.30
CA ASP A 136 19.82 -4.95 -7.25
C ASP A 136 19.74 -4.29 -5.86
N SER A 137 20.12 -3.03 -5.72
CA SER A 137 20.08 -2.30 -4.44
C SER A 137 18.70 -2.37 -3.79
N LEU A 138 18.65 -2.47 -2.46
CA LEU A 138 17.43 -2.55 -1.66
C LEU A 138 16.63 -3.87 -1.80
N ARG A 139 17.07 -4.84 -2.62
CA ARG A 139 16.38 -6.14 -2.74
C ARG A 139 16.41 -6.90 -1.42
N ASP A 140 17.60 -7.08 -0.86
CA ASP A 140 17.79 -7.86 0.37
C ASP A 140 17.09 -7.19 1.55
N GLU A 141 17.15 -5.86 1.65
CA GLU A 141 16.45 -5.11 2.69
C GLU A 141 14.93 -5.26 2.61
N VAL A 142 14.35 -5.14 1.41
CA VAL A 142 12.90 -5.36 1.22
C VAL A 142 12.52 -6.80 1.56
N HIS A 143 13.32 -7.78 1.13
CA HIS A 143 13.06 -9.18 1.47
C HIS A 143 13.13 -9.44 2.98
N ALA A 144 14.18 -8.95 3.66
CA ALA A 144 14.33 -9.10 5.09
C ALA A 144 13.16 -8.49 5.87
N GLU A 145 12.65 -7.35 5.40
CA GLU A 145 11.51 -6.68 6.02
C GLU A 145 10.19 -7.45 5.84
N VAL A 146 9.97 -8.00 4.64
CA VAL A 146 8.82 -8.86 4.35
C VAL A 146 8.85 -10.13 5.20
N GLU A 147 10.02 -10.80 5.31
CA GLU A 147 10.18 -11.97 6.17
C GLU A 147 9.91 -11.62 7.64
N GLY A 148 10.39 -10.47 8.11
CA GLY A 148 10.08 -9.97 9.45
C GLY A 148 8.58 -9.78 9.70
N ALA A 149 7.81 -9.38 8.68
CA ALA A 149 6.35 -9.29 8.78
C ALA A 149 5.69 -10.68 8.86
N TYR A 150 6.17 -11.66 8.09
CA TYR A 150 5.69 -13.04 8.16
C TYR A 150 5.99 -13.68 9.52
N ASP A 151 7.21 -13.50 10.04
CA ASP A 151 7.63 -14.00 11.35
C ASP A 151 6.82 -13.36 12.49
N ALA A 152 6.38 -12.11 12.31
CA ALA A 152 5.46 -11.43 13.22
C ALA A 152 4.00 -11.90 13.10
N GLY A 153 3.70 -12.88 12.24
CA GLY A 153 2.37 -13.46 12.07
C GLY A 153 1.43 -12.66 11.17
N VAL A 154 1.93 -11.67 10.42
CA VAL A 154 1.12 -10.94 9.44
C VAL A 154 0.81 -11.86 8.26
N THR A 155 -0.47 -12.13 8.02
CA THR A 155 -0.93 -13.06 6.98
C THR A 155 -1.78 -12.39 5.90
N GLY A 156 -2.04 -11.08 6.03
CA GLY A 156 -2.83 -10.31 5.09
C GLY A 156 -2.68 -8.80 5.31
N VAL A 157 -3.00 -8.04 4.28
CA VAL A 157 -2.93 -6.58 4.25
C VAL A 157 -4.27 -5.97 3.84
N PRO A 158 -4.60 -4.73 4.27
CA PRO A 158 -3.76 -3.85 5.08
C PRO A 158 -3.65 -4.32 6.54
N TYR A 159 -2.49 -4.05 7.14
CA TYR A 159 -2.19 -4.32 8.54
C TYR A 159 -1.45 -3.12 9.10
N PHE A 160 -1.85 -2.65 10.28
CA PHE A 160 -1.35 -1.41 10.86
C PHE A 160 -0.73 -1.71 12.22
N ARG A 161 0.50 -1.21 12.44
CA ARG A 161 1.07 -1.02 13.77
C ARG A 161 1.03 0.47 14.09
N VAL A 162 0.40 0.81 15.21
CA VAL A 162 0.24 2.18 15.69
C VAL A 162 0.94 2.28 17.03
N ASP A 163 2.01 3.07 17.08
CA ASP A 163 2.79 3.33 18.29
C ASP A 163 2.54 4.75 18.80
N GLY A 164 2.43 4.90 20.13
CA GLY A 164 2.19 6.19 20.77
C GLY A 164 2.24 6.10 22.30
N GLY A 165 2.79 7.14 22.96
CA GLY A 165 2.87 7.19 24.42
C GLY A 165 3.61 6.00 25.04
N GLY A 166 4.64 5.47 24.35
CA GLY A 166 5.42 4.30 24.79
C GLY A 166 4.70 2.95 24.68
N ARG A 167 3.56 2.88 23.98
CA ARG A 167 2.77 1.65 23.76
C ARG A 167 2.53 1.44 22.27
N GLY A 168 2.23 0.20 21.90
CA GLY A 168 1.85 -0.17 20.54
C GLY A 168 0.48 -0.87 20.48
N LYS A 169 -0.22 -0.69 19.37
CA LYS A 169 -1.46 -1.40 19.02
C LYS A 169 -1.39 -1.89 17.58
N GLU A 170 -2.05 -3.00 17.32
CA GLU A 170 -2.10 -3.63 16.00
C GLU A 170 -3.54 -3.72 15.51
N ILE A 171 -3.75 -3.49 14.21
CA ILE A 171 -5.05 -3.51 13.56
C ILE A 171 -4.91 -4.32 12.26
N SER A 172 -5.78 -5.30 12.07
CA SER A 172 -5.82 -6.10 10.85
C SER A 172 -7.04 -5.74 10.00
N GLY A 173 -6.82 -5.56 8.70
CA GLY A 173 -7.84 -5.24 7.70
C GLY A 173 -8.18 -3.74 7.61
N GLY A 174 -8.91 -3.39 6.55
CA GLY A 174 -9.47 -2.05 6.33
C GLY A 174 -10.64 -1.79 7.28
N GLN A 175 -10.34 -1.53 8.54
CA GLN A 175 -11.34 -1.23 9.57
C GLN A 175 -11.97 0.15 9.36
N PRO A 176 -13.18 0.40 9.86
CA PRO A 176 -13.81 1.71 9.73
C PRO A 176 -13.07 2.76 10.59
N PRO A 177 -13.14 4.06 10.24
CA PRO A 177 -12.38 5.13 10.91
C PRO A 177 -12.56 5.16 12.44
N GLU A 178 -13.73 4.80 12.95
CA GLU A 178 -14.02 4.79 14.39
C GLU A 178 -13.15 3.79 15.16
N ALA A 179 -12.70 2.71 14.51
CA ALA A 179 -11.78 1.74 15.12
C ALA A 179 -10.40 2.38 15.35
N PHE A 180 -9.90 3.12 14.37
CA PHE A 180 -8.64 3.86 14.46
C PHE A 180 -8.72 4.98 15.50
N LEU A 181 -9.78 5.78 15.50
CA LEU A 181 -9.97 6.86 16.48
C LEU A 181 -9.95 6.36 17.93
N LYS A 182 -10.55 5.21 18.21
CA LYS A 182 -10.49 4.58 19.54
C LYS A 182 -9.06 4.22 19.94
N ILE A 183 -8.25 3.73 18.99
CA ILE A 183 -6.86 3.35 19.23
C ILE A 183 -6.00 4.58 19.47
N PHE A 184 -6.12 5.61 18.63
CA PHE A 184 -5.39 6.87 18.78
C PHE A 184 -5.67 7.53 20.15
N ALA A 185 -6.95 7.62 20.53
CA ALA A 185 -7.35 8.12 21.85
C ALA A 185 -6.82 7.27 23.01
N SER A 186 -6.59 5.96 22.78
CA SER A 186 -6.05 5.07 23.81
C SER A 186 -4.54 5.25 24.03
N LEU A 187 -3.81 5.58 22.97
CA LEU A 187 -2.34 5.72 22.93
C LEU A 187 -1.86 7.11 23.33
N ALA A 188 -2.67 8.14 23.10
CA ALA A 188 -2.38 9.53 23.44
C ALA A 188 -2.53 9.88 24.94
N ARG A 189 -2.83 8.88 25.78
CA ARG A 189 -2.96 9.00 27.24
C ARG A 189 -1.69 8.68 27.99
#